data_AF-A0A918QQN5-F1
#
_entry.id   AF-A0A918QQN5-F1
#
_cell.length_a   1.000
_cell.length_b   1.000
_cell.length_c   1.000
_cell.angle_alpha   90.00
_cell.angle_beta   90.00
_cell.angle_gamma   90.00
#
_symmetry.space_group_name_H-M   'P 1'
#
loop_
_entity.id
_entity.type
_entity.pdbx_description
1 polymer ?
#
loop_
_entity_poly.entity_id
_entity_poly.type
_entity_poly.pdbx_seq_one_letter_code
_entity_poly.pdbx_strand_id
1 'polypeptide(L)'
;MTEQEAKNLLYDLWQNGEIPNNFDEDHSDYDKAVKYTKENGQFDYEEFYASIAIIKFGIWQVESDALVGKGGRDYIIESSRFWETRDYNGHLVWDWLIHLTEKAWINKENVKDLNTAFFFCQDYFRKNKPANLPYVSTAQTLNIQKQILEIEEEMAKSEKVSELGIVEIDTEDMLKYRDLMNNIKYL
;
A
#
# COMPACT_ATOMS: atom_id res chain seq x y z
N MET A 1 -18.34 26.18 -11.45
CA MET A 1 -17.47 26.73 -10.40
C MET A 1 -16.08 26.97 -10.99
N THR A 2 -15.39 28.03 -10.57
CA THR A 2 -13.97 28.30 -10.90
C THR A 2 -13.04 27.52 -9.96
N GLU A 3 -11.76 27.39 -10.31
CA GLU A 3 -10.80 26.71 -9.43
C GLU A 3 -10.64 27.42 -8.08
N GLN A 4 -10.60 28.76 -8.08
CA GLN A 4 -10.51 29.53 -6.85
C GLN A 4 -11.76 29.36 -5.98
N GLU A 5 -12.95 29.32 -6.58
CA GLU A 5 -14.19 29.03 -5.86
C GLU A 5 -14.17 27.63 -5.22
N ALA A 6 -13.63 26.62 -5.92
CA ALA A 6 -13.49 25.27 -5.40
C ALA A 6 -12.50 25.19 -4.23
N LYS A 7 -11.34 25.84 -4.34
CA LYS A 7 -10.35 25.94 -3.27
C LYS A 7 -10.92 26.63 -2.04
N ASN A 8 -11.62 27.74 -2.23
CA ASN A 8 -12.28 28.47 -1.15
C ASN A 8 -13.34 27.59 -0.44
N LEU A 9 -14.15 26.85 -1.18
CA LEU A 9 -15.14 25.93 -0.59
C LEU A 9 -14.46 24.86 0.29
N LEU A 10 -13.39 24.22 -0.23
CA LEU A 10 -12.65 23.21 0.54
C LEU A 10 -12.01 23.81 1.80
N TYR A 11 -11.47 25.03 1.70
CA TYR A 11 -10.91 25.76 2.85
C TYR A 11 -11.98 26.05 3.91
N ASP A 12 -13.18 26.48 3.50
CA ASP A 12 -14.29 26.74 4.43
C ASP A 12 -14.73 25.46 5.15
N LEU A 13 -14.87 24.34 4.43
CA LEU A 13 -15.20 23.03 5.01
C LEU A 13 -14.15 22.55 6.01
N TRP A 14 -12.87 22.77 5.70
CA TRP A 14 -11.75 22.47 6.60
C TRP A 14 -11.79 23.32 7.88
N GLN A 15 -11.97 24.64 7.74
CA GLN A 15 -12.09 25.55 8.90
C GLN A 15 -13.29 25.22 9.80
N ASN A 16 -14.37 24.70 9.21
CA ASN A 16 -15.57 24.30 9.95
C ASN A 16 -15.46 22.89 10.57
N GLY A 17 -14.40 22.14 10.28
CA GLY A 17 -14.23 20.75 10.75
C GLY A 17 -15.17 19.74 10.07
N GLU A 18 -15.70 20.08 8.90
CA GLU A 18 -16.54 19.19 8.09
C GLU A 18 -15.70 18.16 7.33
N ILE A 19 -14.42 18.45 7.10
CA ILE A 19 -13.43 17.53 6.55
C ILE A 19 -12.25 17.39 7.52
N PRO A 20 -11.48 16.28 7.45
CA PRO A 20 -10.38 16.02 8.37
C PRO A 20 -9.34 17.15 8.40
N ASN A 21 -8.78 17.40 9.58
CA ASN A 21 -7.84 18.49 9.81
C ASN A 21 -6.55 18.40 8.98
N ASN A 22 -6.21 17.21 8.47
CA ASN A 22 -5.05 16.97 7.60
C ASN A 22 -5.36 17.09 6.10
N PHE A 23 -6.58 17.49 5.72
CA PHE A 23 -7.00 17.68 4.33
C PHE A 23 -6.74 19.13 3.86
N ASP A 24 -5.47 19.54 3.85
CA ASP A 24 -5.03 20.87 3.39
C ASP A 24 -4.42 20.82 1.97
N GLU A 25 -3.84 21.93 1.50
CA GLU A 25 -3.23 22.05 0.16
C GLU A 25 -2.05 21.09 -0.06
N ASP A 26 -1.42 20.62 1.01
CA ASP A 26 -0.30 19.67 0.96
C ASP A 26 -0.79 18.22 0.93
N HIS A 27 -2.10 18.00 1.06
CA HIS A 27 -2.70 16.67 1.07
C HIS A 27 -2.69 16.04 -0.32
N SER A 28 -2.32 14.75 -0.41
CA SER A 28 -2.03 14.09 -1.70
C SER A 28 -3.21 13.99 -2.69
N ASP A 29 -4.45 14.23 -2.25
CA ASP A 29 -5.62 14.25 -3.14
C ASP A 29 -6.32 15.62 -3.12
N TYR A 30 -5.68 16.66 -2.59
CA TYR A 30 -6.25 18.01 -2.60
C TYR A 30 -6.57 18.46 -4.03
N ASP A 31 -5.64 18.26 -4.96
CA ASP A 31 -5.85 18.58 -6.38
C ASP A 31 -6.99 17.75 -7.01
N LYS A 32 -7.14 16.47 -6.63
CA LYS A 32 -8.25 15.63 -7.08
C LYS A 32 -9.58 16.15 -6.52
N ALA A 33 -9.60 16.59 -5.26
CA ALA A 33 -10.77 17.17 -4.63
C ALA A 33 -11.15 18.51 -5.26
N VAL A 34 -10.19 19.40 -5.53
CA VAL A 34 -10.45 20.67 -6.25
C VAL A 34 -11.11 20.39 -7.59
N LYS A 35 -10.61 19.40 -8.34
CA LYS A 35 -11.20 18.99 -9.62
C LYS A 35 -12.62 18.44 -9.45
N TYR A 36 -12.82 17.54 -8.50
CA TYR A 36 -14.15 16.98 -8.18
C TYR A 36 -15.16 18.08 -7.81
N THR A 37 -14.78 18.99 -6.90
CA THR A 37 -15.63 20.10 -6.46
C THR A 37 -15.98 21.02 -7.63
N LYS A 38 -15.01 21.29 -8.50
CA LYS A 38 -15.22 22.12 -9.70
C LYS A 38 -16.23 21.50 -10.66
N GLU A 39 -16.17 20.17 -10.84
CA GLU A 39 -17.05 19.40 -11.73
C GLU A 39 -18.47 19.27 -11.16
N ASN A 40 -18.61 19.09 -9.84
CA ASN A 40 -19.90 18.83 -9.19
C ASN A 40 -20.56 20.08 -8.58
N GLY A 41 -19.81 21.17 -8.38
CA GLY A 41 -20.28 22.40 -7.75
C GLY A 41 -20.50 22.31 -6.23
N GLN A 42 -20.20 21.14 -5.64
CA GLN A 42 -20.28 20.84 -4.21
C GLN A 42 -19.17 19.83 -3.85
N PHE A 43 -18.88 19.69 -2.56
CA PHE A 43 -17.95 18.69 -2.06
C PHE A 43 -18.56 17.96 -0.87
N ASP A 44 -18.69 16.65 -0.98
CA ASP A 44 -18.93 15.75 0.13
C ASP A 44 -17.73 14.83 0.25
N TYR A 45 -17.18 14.73 1.46
CA TYR A 45 -15.94 13.99 1.70
C TYR A 45 -16.09 12.51 1.35
N GLU A 46 -17.16 11.87 1.79
CA GLU A 46 -17.38 10.45 1.58
C GLU A 46 -17.72 10.14 0.10
N GLU A 47 -18.53 10.97 -0.55
CA GLU A 47 -18.83 10.83 -1.98
C GLU A 47 -17.58 11.03 -2.84
N PHE A 48 -16.71 11.98 -2.49
CA PHE A 48 -15.44 12.20 -3.17
C PHE A 48 -14.57 10.93 -3.13
N TYR A 49 -14.33 10.35 -1.96
CA TYR A 49 -13.52 9.14 -1.85
C TYR A 49 -14.17 7.92 -2.49
N ALA A 50 -15.50 7.82 -2.46
CA ALA A 50 -16.21 6.80 -3.20
C ALA A 50 -16.03 6.96 -4.72
N SER A 51 -15.97 8.20 -5.21
CA SER A 51 -15.88 8.51 -6.65
C SER A 51 -14.50 8.25 -7.26
N ILE A 52 -13.42 8.38 -6.48
CA ILE A 52 -12.05 8.15 -6.98
C ILE A 52 -11.65 6.66 -6.95
N ALA A 53 -12.43 5.82 -6.26
CA ALA A 53 -12.22 4.39 -6.19
C ALA A 53 -12.70 3.68 -7.46
N ILE A 54 -11.80 2.98 -8.14
CA ILE A 54 -12.13 2.12 -9.29
C ILE A 54 -12.65 0.77 -8.79
N ILE A 55 -11.91 0.15 -7.87
CA ILE A 55 -12.24 -1.15 -7.29
C ILE A 55 -11.54 -1.31 -5.94
N LYS A 56 -12.11 -2.16 -5.06
CA LYS A 56 -11.55 -2.45 -3.73
C LYS A 56 -11.30 -3.96 -3.57
N PHE A 57 -10.19 -4.30 -2.92
CA PHE A 57 -9.83 -5.65 -2.51
C PHE A 57 -9.44 -5.62 -1.04
N GLY A 58 -10.33 -6.08 -0.16
CA GLY A 58 -10.13 -5.97 1.29
C GLY A 58 -9.85 -4.53 1.71
N ILE A 59 -8.64 -4.28 2.20
CA ILE A 59 -8.18 -2.97 2.67
C ILE A 59 -7.51 -2.11 1.58
N TRP A 60 -7.45 -2.61 0.36
CA TRP A 60 -6.77 -1.97 -0.76
C TRP A 60 -7.77 -1.34 -1.71
N GLN A 61 -7.51 -0.09 -2.09
CA GLN A 61 -8.30 0.67 -3.06
C GLN A 61 -7.44 0.97 -4.28
N VAL A 62 -7.95 0.61 -5.46
CA VAL A 62 -7.37 1.01 -6.74
C VAL A 62 -8.00 2.33 -7.13
N GLU A 63 -7.17 3.33 -7.39
CA GLU A 63 -7.56 4.65 -7.88
C GLU A 63 -7.07 4.87 -9.30
N SER A 64 -7.42 6.00 -9.90
CA SER A 64 -7.04 6.35 -11.27
C SER A 64 -5.54 6.49 -11.52
N ASP A 65 -4.73 6.61 -10.47
CA ASP A 65 -3.30 6.87 -10.54
C ASP A 65 -2.47 6.11 -9.50
N ALA A 66 -3.09 5.32 -8.61
CA ALA A 66 -2.41 4.65 -7.51
C ALA A 66 -3.14 3.40 -6.97
N LEU A 67 -2.43 2.64 -6.14
CA LEU A 67 -2.96 1.62 -5.24
C LEU A 67 -2.75 2.10 -3.80
N VAL A 68 -3.81 2.04 -3.01
CA VAL A 68 -3.88 2.72 -1.71
C VAL A 68 -4.25 1.70 -0.62
N GLY A 69 -3.45 1.65 0.46
CA GLY A 69 -3.64 0.79 1.64
C GLY A 69 -4.34 1.48 2.82
N LYS A 70 -4.63 0.73 3.90
CA LYS A 70 -5.58 1.04 5.02
C LYS A 70 -5.73 2.54 5.37
N GLY A 71 -6.97 2.96 5.65
CA GLY A 71 -7.32 4.36 5.96
C GLY A 71 -7.36 5.29 4.74
N GLY A 72 -7.07 4.77 3.55
CA GLY A 72 -7.08 5.54 2.31
C GLY A 72 -5.79 6.32 2.05
N ARG A 73 -4.80 6.33 2.95
CA ARG A 73 -3.52 7.06 2.76
C ARG A 73 -2.30 6.53 3.53
N ASP A 74 -2.41 5.46 4.32
CA ASP A 74 -1.25 5.00 5.11
C ASP A 74 -0.11 4.53 4.20
N TYR A 75 -0.45 4.00 3.02
CA TYR A 75 0.48 3.58 1.98
C TYR A 75 -0.11 3.87 0.59
N ILE A 76 0.65 4.59 -0.24
CA ILE A 76 0.29 4.91 -1.62
C ILE A 76 1.38 4.38 -2.54
N ILE A 77 0.98 3.51 -3.48
CA ILE A 77 1.83 3.06 -4.58
C ILE A 77 1.34 3.73 -5.85
N GLU A 78 2.06 4.74 -6.30
CA GLU A 78 1.77 5.42 -7.56
C GLU A 78 1.86 4.47 -8.76
N SER A 79 1.08 4.76 -9.80
CA SER A 79 0.96 3.92 -11.00
C SER A 79 2.24 3.75 -11.81
N SER A 80 3.21 4.64 -11.62
CA SER A 80 4.55 4.56 -12.20
C SER A 80 5.42 3.48 -11.52
N ARG A 81 5.12 3.15 -10.26
CA ARG A 81 5.97 2.34 -9.37
C ARG A 81 5.62 0.86 -9.37
N PHE A 82 4.48 0.48 -9.94
CA PHE A 82 4.05 -0.92 -9.95
C PHE A 82 5.00 -1.87 -10.69
N TRP A 83 5.93 -1.36 -11.51
CA TRP A 83 6.93 -2.17 -12.22
C TRP A 83 8.32 -2.09 -11.59
N GLU A 84 8.42 -1.54 -10.38
CA GLU A 84 9.65 -1.60 -9.61
C GLU A 84 10.00 -3.06 -9.29
N THR A 85 11.28 -3.37 -9.47
CA THR A 85 11.82 -4.72 -9.33
C THR A 85 13.01 -4.69 -8.39
N ARG A 86 13.26 -5.83 -7.76
CA ARG A 86 14.38 -6.06 -6.84
C ARG A 86 15.08 -7.35 -7.24
N ASP A 87 16.41 -7.34 -7.21
CA ASP A 87 17.16 -8.60 -7.20
C ASP A 87 17.08 -9.20 -5.80
N TYR A 88 16.61 -10.45 -5.73
CA TYR A 88 16.56 -11.21 -4.50
C TYR A 88 17.30 -12.53 -4.72
N ASN A 89 18.58 -12.53 -4.35
CA ASN A 89 19.50 -13.66 -4.52
C ASN A 89 19.60 -14.16 -5.98
N GLY A 90 19.77 -13.22 -6.92
CA GLY A 90 19.87 -13.54 -8.36
C GLY A 90 18.53 -13.76 -9.07
N HIS A 91 17.40 -13.63 -8.36
CA HIS A 91 16.07 -13.68 -8.94
C HIS A 91 15.44 -12.29 -8.97
N LEU A 92 14.99 -11.85 -10.15
CA LEU A 92 14.27 -10.60 -10.28
C LEU A 92 12.80 -10.77 -9.87
N VAL A 93 12.37 -10.01 -8.86
CA VAL A 93 11.04 -10.09 -8.23
C VAL A 93 10.36 -8.73 -8.16
N TRP A 94 9.05 -8.70 -7.91
CA TRP A 94 8.29 -7.44 -7.76
C TRP A 94 8.59 -6.81 -6.40
N ASP A 95 9.23 -5.64 -6.38
CA ASP A 95 9.77 -5.04 -5.16
C ASP A 95 8.66 -4.74 -4.14
N TRP A 96 7.58 -4.12 -4.58
CA TRP A 96 6.47 -3.72 -3.72
C TRP A 96 5.79 -4.88 -3.00
N LEU A 97 5.64 -6.03 -3.66
CA LEU A 97 5.03 -7.20 -3.02
C LEU A 97 5.92 -7.78 -1.92
N ILE A 98 7.24 -7.65 -2.04
CA ILE A 98 8.19 -8.02 -0.98
C ILE A 98 8.19 -6.95 0.11
N HIS A 99 8.33 -5.67 -0.25
CA HIS A 99 8.42 -4.57 0.71
C HIS A 99 7.18 -4.47 1.61
N LEU A 100 5.98 -4.64 1.06
CA LEU A 100 4.75 -4.58 1.84
C LEU A 100 4.62 -5.75 2.82
N THR A 101 5.25 -6.89 2.54
CA THR A 101 5.24 -8.03 3.47
C THR A 101 6.14 -7.83 4.67
N GLU A 102 7.06 -6.86 4.63
CA GLU A 102 7.86 -6.44 5.78
C GLU A 102 7.06 -5.55 6.75
N LYS A 103 5.78 -5.24 6.44
CA LYS A 103 4.94 -4.38 7.28
C LYS A 103 4.10 -5.23 8.22
N ALA A 104 4.15 -4.91 9.52
CA ALA A 104 3.45 -5.65 10.57
C ALA A 104 1.92 -5.79 10.39
N TRP A 105 1.28 -4.95 9.58
CA TRP A 105 -0.16 -5.01 9.31
C TRP A 105 -0.52 -5.86 8.08
N ILE A 106 0.47 -6.34 7.31
CA ILE A 106 0.28 -7.35 6.26
C ILE A 106 0.47 -8.72 6.88
N ASN A 107 -0.48 -9.62 6.62
CA ASN A 107 -0.51 -10.95 7.20
C ASN A 107 -1.16 -11.96 6.25
N LYS A 108 -1.21 -13.23 6.66
CA LYS A 108 -1.77 -14.31 5.83
C LYS A 108 -3.25 -14.12 5.45
N GLU A 109 -3.99 -13.32 6.21
CA GLU A 109 -5.41 -13.07 5.94
C GLU A 109 -5.59 -12.04 4.82
N ASN A 110 -4.77 -10.98 4.80
CA ASN A 110 -4.94 -9.85 3.85
C ASN A 110 -3.94 -9.82 2.69
N VAL A 111 -2.87 -10.64 2.72
CA VAL A 111 -1.86 -10.65 1.65
C VAL A 111 -2.44 -11.04 0.28
N LYS A 112 -3.49 -11.86 0.27
CA LYS A 112 -4.18 -12.23 -0.97
C LYS A 112 -4.87 -11.04 -1.62
N ASP A 113 -5.45 -10.16 -0.82
CA ASP A 113 -6.08 -8.94 -1.31
C ASP A 113 -5.03 -7.98 -1.88
N LEU A 114 -3.88 -7.83 -1.21
CA LEU A 114 -2.73 -7.09 -1.74
C LEU A 114 -2.32 -7.63 -3.10
N ASN A 115 -2.06 -8.93 -3.21
CA ASN A 115 -1.61 -9.55 -4.45
C ASN A 115 -2.62 -9.33 -5.58
N THR A 116 -3.91 -9.52 -5.27
CA THR A 116 -4.98 -9.33 -6.25
C THR A 116 -5.04 -7.87 -6.72
N ALA A 117 -5.00 -6.92 -5.79
CA ALA A 117 -5.02 -5.49 -6.11
C ALA A 117 -3.80 -5.06 -6.92
N PHE A 118 -2.60 -5.52 -6.53
CA PHE A 118 -1.36 -5.21 -7.22
C PHE A 118 -1.35 -5.74 -8.66
N PHE A 119 -1.75 -7.00 -8.87
CA PHE A 119 -1.83 -7.57 -10.22
C PHE A 119 -2.95 -6.98 -11.07
N PHE A 120 -4.07 -6.58 -10.45
CA PHE A 120 -5.09 -5.78 -11.12
C PHE A 120 -4.49 -4.46 -11.63
N CYS A 121 -3.74 -3.75 -10.78
CA CYS A 121 -3.05 -2.53 -11.18
C CYS A 121 -2.06 -2.76 -12.32
N GLN A 122 -1.36 -3.90 -12.33
CA GLN A 122 -0.46 -4.25 -13.44
C GLN A 122 -1.17 -4.33 -14.79
N ASP A 123 -2.37 -4.92 -14.82
CA ASP A 123 -3.16 -4.99 -16.05
C ASP A 123 -3.82 -3.64 -16.38
N TYR A 124 -4.43 -2.97 -15.39
CA TYR A 124 -5.12 -1.71 -15.58
C TYR A 124 -4.20 -0.60 -16.11
N PHE A 125 -3.00 -0.48 -15.52
CA PHE A 125 -1.99 0.51 -15.88
C PHE A 125 -0.96 0.00 -16.89
N ARG A 126 -1.25 -1.08 -17.63
CA ARG A 126 -0.33 -1.68 -18.61
C ARG A 126 0.28 -0.70 -19.63
N LYS A 127 -0.39 0.43 -19.89
CA LYS A 127 0.13 1.50 -20.76
C LYS A 127 1.42 2.14 -20.21
N ASN A 128 1.62 2.10 -18.91
CA ASN A 128 2.80 2.62 -18.23
C ASN A 128 3.96 1.61 -18.20
N LYS A 129 3.77 0.40 -18.74
CA LYS A 129 4.79 -0.68 -18.69
C LYS A 129 6.05 -0.28 -19.50
N PRO A 130 7.25 -0.31 -18.91
CA PRO A 130 8.49 -0.09 -19.60
C PRO A 130 8.66 -1.09 -20.73
N ALA A 131 9.00 -0.60 -21.92
CA ALA A 131 9.19 -1.43 -23.10
C ALA A 131 10.27 -2.52 -22.91
N ASN A 132 11.30 -2.22 -22.11
CA ASN A 132 12.45 -3.09 -21.88
C ASN A 132 12.44 -3.73 -20.48
N LEU A 133 11.26 -3.90 -19.87
CA LEU A 133 11.17 -4.56 -18.57
C LEU A 133 11.64 -6.02 -18.71
N PRO A 134 12.70 -6.45 -18.01
CA PRO A 134 13.14 -7.84 -18.02
C PRO A 134 12.06 -8.78 -17.47
N TYR A 135 12.28 -10.10 -17.63
CA TYR A 135 11.41 -11.08 -17.01
C TYR A 135 11.48 -10.97 -15.48
N VAL A 136 10.34 -10.75 -14.85
CA VAL A 136 10.16 -10.71 -13.39
C VAL A 136 9.37 -11.93 -12.98
N SER A 137 9.89 -12.71 -12.02
CA SER A 137 9.25 -13.97 -11.64
C SER A 137 8.16 -13.75 -10.59
N THR A 138 6.91 -13.75 -11.05
CA THR A 138 5.74 -13.73 -10.14
C THR A 138 5.72 -14.93 -9.21
N ALA A 139 6.03 -16.14 -9.72
CA ALA A 139 6.06 -17.35 -8.91
C ALA A 139 7.10 -17.24 -7.78
N GLN A 140 8.30 -16.74 -8.09
CA GLN A 140 9.34 -16.52 -7.09
C GLN A 140 8.94 -15.44 -6.08
N THR A 141 8.34 -14.34 -6.56
CA THR A 141 7.84 -13.25 -5.70
C THR A 141 6.87 -13.79 -4.65
N LEU A 142 5.84 -14.53 -5.09
CA LEU A 142 4.82 -15.08 -4.21
C LEU A 142 5.38 -16.15 -3.26
N ASN A 143 6.35 -16.93 -3.71
CA ASN A 143 7.02 -17.93 -2.89
C ASN A 143 7.88 -17.29 -1.77
N ILE A 144 8.58 -16.19 -2.06
CA ILE A 144 9.34 -15.44 -1.05
C ILE A 144 8.37 -14.80 -0.05
N GLN A 145 7.35 -14.09 -0.53
CA GLN A 145 6.33 -13.48 0.33
C GLN A 145 5.68 -14.50 1.27
N LYS A 146 5.33 -15.69 0.77
CA LYS A 146 4.78 -16.75 1.61
C LYS A 146 5.73 -17.14 2.75
N GLN A 147 7.01 -17.32 2.43
CA GLN A 147 8.02 -17.70 3.42
C GLN A 147 8.29 -16.58 4.44
N ILE A 148 8.32 -15.31 4.02
CA ILE A 148 8.43 -14.16 4.94
C ILE A 148 7.29 -14.19 5.97
N LEU A 149 6.04 -14.33 5.51
CA LEU A 149 4.87 -14.39 6.40
C LEU A 149 4.86 -15.64 7.29
N GLU A 150 5.42 -16.75 6.85
CA GLU A 150 5.59 -17.95 7.68
C GLU A 150 6.64 -17.75 8.78
N ILE A 151 7.75 -17.08 8.45
CA ILE A 151 8.79 -16.72 9.41
C ILE A 151 8.25 -15.75 10.46
N GLU A 152 7.54 -14.70 10.03
CA GLU A 152 6.93 -13.72 10.95
C GLU A 152 5.92 -14.37 11.91
N GLU A 153 5.07 -15.27 11.41
CA GLU A 153 4.14 -16.01 12.28
C GLU A 153 4.86 -16.93 13.28
N GLU A 154 6.00 -17.51 12.88
CA GLU A 154 6.83 -18.30 13.80
C GLU A 154 7.44 -17.42 14.88
N MET A 155 7.98 -16.26 14.50
CA MET A 155 8.57 -15.31 15.45
C MET A 155 7.54 -14.78 16.45
N ALA A 156 6.33 -14.48 15.98
CA ALA A 156 5.22 -14.03 16.83
C ALA A 156 4.82 -15.07 17.90
N LYS A 157 5.08 -16.37 17.68
CA LYS A 157 4.80 -17.42 18.68
C LYS A 157 5.83 -17.45 19.81
N SER A 158 7.05 -16.98 19.56
CA SER A 158 8.13 -16.88 20.55
C SER A 158 8.14 -15.55 21.29
N GLU A 159 7.37 -14.55 20.85
CA GLU A 159 7.32 -13.23 21.49
C GLU A 159 6.90 -13.32 22.96
N LYS A 160 7.77 -12.81 23.84
CA LYS A 160 7.45 -12.62 25.26
C LYS A 160 7.02 -11.18 25.47
N VAL A 161 5.81 -11.01 25.98
CA VAL A 161 5.29 -9.71 26.39
C VAL A 161 5.51 -9.57 27.88
N SER A 162 6.32 -8.59 28.29
CA SER A 162 6.51 -8.24 29.70
C SER A 162 5.19 -7.78 30.35
N GLU A 163 5.14 -7.75 31.69
CA GLU A 163 3.95 -7.26 32.44
C GLU A 163 3.58 -5.80 32.08
N LEU A 164 4.49 -5.05 31.48
CA LEU A 164 4.29 -3.67 31.03
C LEU A 164 3.85 -3.56 29.55
N GLY A 165 3.61 -4.68 28.87
CA GLY A 165 3.21 -4.71 27.46
C GLY A 165 4.36 -4.49 26.47
N ILE A 166 5.62 -4.48 26.94
CA ILE A 166 6.80 -4.35 26.09
C ILE A 166 7.15 -5.73 25.55
N VAL A 167 7.27 -5.86 24.23
CA VAL A 167 7.81 -7.05 23.57
C VAL A 167 9.30 -7.14 23.91
N GLU A 168 9.68 -8.15 24.68
CA GLU A 168 11.09 -8.45 24.96
C GLU A 168 11.65 -9.24 23.78
N ILE A 169 12.40 -8.54 22.92
CA ILE A 169 13.12 -9.19 21.82
C ILE A 169 14.50 -9.60 22.34
N ASP A 170 14.72 -10.90 22.53
CA ASP A 170 16.03 -11.44 22.89
C ASP A 170 16.95 -11.47 21.66
N THR A 171 18.26 -11.37 21.89
CA THR A 171 19.30 -11.50 20.86
C THR A 171 19.21 -12.84 20.14
N GLU A 172 18.79 -13.89 20.85
CA GLU A 172 18.56 -15.22 20.26
C GLU A 172 17.44 -15.21 19.22
N ASP A 173 16.34 -14.51 19.47
CA ASP A 173 15.22 -14.38 18.53
C ASP A 173 15.61 -13.57 17.28
N MET A 174 16.43 -12.53 17.43
CA MET A 174 16.97 -11.79 16.29
C MET A 174 17.91 -12.64 15.43
N LEU A 175 18.76 -13.46 16.04
CA LEU A 175 19.63 -14.41 15.32
C LEU A 175 18.80 -15.46 14.59
N LYS A 176 17.78 -16.01 15.25
CA LYS A 176 16.85 -16.97 14.64
C LYS A 176 16.12 -16.37 13.43
N TYR A 177 15.57 -15.15 13.56
CA TYR A 177 14.91 -14.45 12.44
C TYR A 177 15.87 -14.28 11.27
N ARG A 178 17.10 -13.81 11.53
CA ARG A 178 18.13 -13.64 10.51
C ARG A 178 18.44 -14.95 9.80
N ASP A 179 18.61 -16.03 10.55
CA ASP A 179 18.92 -17.35 9.98
C ASP A 179 17.76 -17.89 9.13
N LEU A 180 16.51 -17.72 9.58
CA LEU A 180 15.34 -18.09 8.80
C LEU A 180 15.24 -17.29 7.50
N MET A 181 15.44 -15.97 7.54
CA MET A 181 15.42 -15.11 6.36
C MET A 181 16.53 -15.45 5.37
N ASN A 182 17.72 -15.82 5.84
CA ASN A 182 18.82 -16.29 5.00
C ASN A 182 18.54 -17.66 4.34
N ASN A 183 17.64 -18.45 4.91
CA ASN A 183 17.30 -19.80 4.45
C ASN A 183 16.02 -19.85 3.59
N ILE A 184 15.52 -18.70 3.12
CA ILE A 184 14.43 -18.64 2.13
C ILE A 184 14.80 -19.48 0.92
N LYS A 185 13.89 -20.37 0.51
CA LYS A 185 14.07 -21.29 -0.62
C LYS A 185 13.59 -20.65 -1.92
N TYR A 186 14.33 -20.89 -2.99
CA TYR A 186 14.05 -20.42 -4.35
C TYR A 186 13.58 -21.57 -5.24
N LEU A 187 12.74 -21.26 -6.25
CA LEU A 187 12.18 -22.21 -7.20
C LEU A 187 13.15 -22.57 -8.32
#